data_AF-A0A7V4N316-F1
#
_entry.id   AF-A0A7V4N316-F1
#
_cell.length_a   1.000
_cell.length_b   1.000
_cell.length_c   1.000
_cell.angle_alpha   90.00
_cell.angle_beta   90.00
_cell.angle_gamma   90.00
#
_symmetry.space_group_name_H-M   'P 1'
#
loop_
_entity.id
_entity.type
_entity.pdbx_description
1 polymer ?
#
loop_
_entity_poly.entity_id
_entity_poly.type
_entity_poly.pdbx_seq_one_letter_code
_entity_poly.pdbx_strand_id
1 'polypeptide(L)'
;MKINKNPKSWLISSKTFLLRFEEIGYYLISIGLLLGFTLIVFDGFKILLNIFSYENFSQAAILFLDKVLIALIFTEIFYTVKVALLEESATKCIEPFLLVAITALIRRLLILSFEISHTKDVPIEKLKYSLIELLEICFLVLVLLLGLIFLRKTRR
;
A
#
# COMPACT_ATOMS: atom_id res chain seq x y z
N MET A 1 26.98 -51.14 11.26
CA MET A 1 26.41 -49.92 11.86
C MET A 1 25.84 -49.05 10.75
N LYS A 2 24.55 -49.21 10.41
CA LYS A 2 23.89 -48.51 9.28
C LYS A 2 23.42 -47.14 9.74
N ILE A 3 24.08 -46.08 9.28
CA ILE A 3 23.63 -44.70 9.45
C ILE A 3 22.50 -44.47 8.43
N ASN A 4 21.25 -44.67 8.85
CA ASN A 4 20.08 -44.28 8.07
C ASN A 4 19.75 -42.81 8.39
N LYS A 5 20.38 -41.86 7.69
CA LYS A 5 19.94 -40.46 7.68
C LYS A 5 18.77 -40.36 6.70
N ASN A 6 17.57 -40.48 7.25
CA ASN A 6 16.32 -40.33 6.52
C ASN A 6 16.14 -38.85 6.08
N PRO A 7 16.20 -38.50 4.79
CA PRO A 7 16.19 -37.10 4.32
C PRO A 7 14.85 -36.37 4.54
N LYS A 8 13.79 -37.11 4.95
CA LYS A 8 12.46 -36.55 5.20
C LYS A 8 12.33 -35.78 6.52
N SER A 9 13.09 -36.10 7.57
CA SER A 9 12.94 -35.44 8.88
C SER A 9 13.49 -34.02 8.92
N TRP A 10 14.53 -33.72 8.13
CA TRP A 10 15.12 -32.38 8.01
C TRP A 10 14.19 -31.39 7.27
N LEU A 11 13.46 -31.89 6.26
CA LEU A 11 12.47 -31.10 5.53
C LEU A 11 11.25 -30.74 6.39
N ILE A 12 10.82 -31.62 7.30
CA ILE A 12 9.68 -31.37 8.19
C ILE A 12 10.06 -30.35 9.27
N SER A 13 11.27 -30.45 9.85
CA SER A 13 11.74 -29.49 10.86
C SER A 13 12.05 -28.10 10.29
N SER A 14 12.46 -28.03 9.02
CA SER A 14 12.68 -26.74 8.35
C SER A 14 11.36 -26.02 8.06
N LYS A 15 10.31 -26.77 7.71
CA LYS A 15 8.96 -26.22 7.51
C LYS A 15 8.37 -25.63 8.80
N THR A 16 8.52 -26.31 9.94
CA THR A 16 7.97 -25.81 11.21
C THR A 16 8.71 -24.59 11.74
N PHE A 17 10.01 -24.45 11.48
CA PHE A 17 10.76 -23.23 11.80
C PHE A 17 10.34 -22.04 10.93
N LEU A 18 10.14 -22.26 9.62
CA LEU A 18 9.69 -21.21 8.70
C LEU A 18 8.30 -20.69 9.06
N LEU A 19 7.36 -21.58 9.40
CA LEU A 19 6.00 -21.20 9.79
C LEU A 19 5.99 -20.33 11.07
N ARG A 20 6.81 -20.66 12.07
CA ARG A 20 6.96 -19.81 13.28
C ARG A 20 7.55 -18.44 12.95
N PHE A 21 8.51 -18.37 12.03
CA PHE A 21 9.13 -17.11 11.64
C PHE A 21 8.17 -16.22 10.85
N GLU A 22 7.35 -16.82 9.99
CA GLU A 22 6.28 -16.17 9.26
C GLU A 22 5.23 -15.56 10.20
N GLU A 23 4.76 -16.34 11.18
CA GLU A 23 3.79 -15.87 12.17
C GLU A 23 4.32 -14.68 12.99
N ILE A 24 5.57 -14.77 13.48
CA ILE A 24 6.24 -13.66 14.19
C ILE A 24 6.39 -12.44 13.27
N GLY A 25 6.74 -12.65 12.00
CA GLY A 25 6.87 -11.60 11.00
C GLY A 25 5.56 -10.83 10.82
N TYR A 26 4.43 -11.53 10.66
CA TYR A 26 3.12 -10.89 10.51
C TYR A 26 2.68 -10.13 11.77
N TYR A 27 2.97 -10.64 12.97
CA TYR A 27 2.69 -9.92 14.22
C TYR A 27 3.50 -8.62 14.32
N LEU A 28 4.80 -8.67 14.00
CA LEU A 28 5.66 -7.48 13.98
C LEU A 28 5.18 -6.45 12.94
N ILE A 29 4.85 -6.88 11.73
CA ILE A 29 4.32 -6.03 10.67
C ILE A 29 3.00 -5.38 11.13
N SER A 30 2.09 -6.16 11.75
CA SER A 30 0.80 -5.66 12.22
C SER A 30 0.96 -4.59 13.32
N ILE A 31 1.88 -4.80 14.27
CA ILE A 31 2.19 -3.82 15.32
C ILE A 31 2.78 -2.55 14.70
N GLY A 32 3.73 -2.70 13.78
CA GLY A 32 4.33 -1.57 13.07
C GLY A 32 3.30 -0.77 12.27
N LEU A 33 2.39 -1.45 11.58
CA LEU A 33 1.28 -0.83 10.86
C LEU A 33 0.35 -0.06 11.79
N LEU A 34 -0.02 -0.65 12.93
CA LEU A 34 -0.94 -0.02 13.89
C LEU A 34 -0.31 1.25 14.47
N LEU A 35 0.96 1.20 14.87
CA LEU A 35 1.70 2.36 15.34
C LEU A 35 1.79 3.46 14.27
N GLY A 36 2.18 3.10 13.05
CA GLY A 36 2.28 4.06 11.95
C GLY A 36 0.92 4.71 11.62
N PHE A 37 -0.15 3.92 11.58
CA PHE A 37 -1.51 4.40 11.37
C PHE A 37 -1.92 5.41 12.44
N THR A 38 -1.68 5.11 13.73
CA THR A 38 -1.98 6.05 14.82
C THR A 38 -1.22 7.38 14.68
N LEU A 39 0.07 7.33 14.31
CA LEU A 39 0.87 8.54 14.09
C LEU A 39 0.32 9.40 12.95
N ILE A 40 -0.03 8.77 11.82
CA ILE A 40 -0.57 9.48 10.65
C ILE A 40 -1.92 10.12 10.96
N VAL A 41 -2.80 9.40 11.65
CA VAL A 41 -4.11 9.93 12.05
C VAL A 41 -3.94 11.11 13.01
N PHE A 42 -3.01 11.01 13.96
CA PHE A 42 -2.70 12.08 14.90
C PHE A 42 -2.17 13.33 14.18
N ASP A 43 -1.28 13.17 13.19
CA ASP A 43 -0.79 14.29 12.38
C ASP A 43 -1.90 14.89 11.51
N GLY A 44 -2.77 14.07 10.92
CA GLY A 44 -3.97 14.54 10.20
C GLY A 44 -4.88 15.37 11.10
N PHE A 45 -5.07 14.94 12.35
CA PHE A 45 -5.86 15.66 13.33
C PHE A 45 -5.25 17.02 13.71
N LYS A 46 -3.92 17.10 13.87
CA LYS A 46 -3.23 18.39 14.09
C LYS A 46 -3.43 19.37 12.93
N ILE A 47 -3.42 18.88 11.70
CA ILE A 47 -3.64 19.73 10.52
C ILE A 47 -5.05 20.36 10.57
N LEU A 48 -6.06 19.58 10.95
CA LEU A 48 -7.43 20.10 11.13
C LEU A 48 -7.53 21.14 12.24
N LEU A 49 -6.88 20.91 13.39
CA LEU A 49 -6.90 21.87 14.49
C LEU A 49 -6.20 23.18 14.14
N ASN A 50 -5.16 23.12 13.30
CA ASN A 50 -4.37 24.28 12.92
C ASN A 50 -4.79 24.91 11.58
N ILE A 51 -6.00 24.59 11.08
CA ILE A 51 -6.50 25.06 9.77
C ILE A 51 -6.46 26.58 9.64
N PHE A 52 -6.72 27.30 10.72
CA PHE A 52 -6.75 28.77 10.75
C PHE A 52 -5.37 29.43 10.67
N SER A 53 -4.30 28.67 10.86
CA SER A 53 -2.92 29.17 10.81
C SER A 53 -2.30 29.08 9.40
N TYR A 54 -2.96 28.42 8.45
CA TYR A 54 -2.48 28.35 7.07
C TYR A 54 -3.01 29.53 6.26
N GLU A 55 -2.13 30.18 5.49
CA GLU A 55 -2.50 31.34 4.65
C GLU A 55 -3.53 31.00 3.57
N ASN A 56 -3.57 29.73 3.13
CA ASN A 56 -4.49 29.23 2.12
C ASN A 56 -5.25 28.01 2.62
N PHE A 57 -6.58 28.09 2.69
CA PHE A 57 -7.45 26.97 3.08
C PHE A 57 -7.24 25.74 2.20
N SER A 58 -7.04 25.94 0.90
CA SER A 58 -6.74 24.87 -0.05
C SER A 58 -5.49 24.08 0.35
N GLN A 59 -4.45 24.76 0.84
CA GLN A 59 -3.19 24.12 1.26
C GLN A 59 -3.38 23.20 2.47
N ALA A 60 -4.18 23.62 3.45
CA ALA A 60 -4.51 22.78 4.59
C ALA A 60 -5.33 21.55 4.18
N ALA A 61 -6.27 21.72 3.24
CA ALA A 61 -7.11 20.63 2.75
C ALA A 61 -6.31 19.50 2.09
N ILE A 62 -5.23 19.79 1.35
CA ILE A 62 -4.42 18.71 0.75
C ILE A 62 -3.42 18.11 1.70
N LEU A 63 -2.85 18.88 2.62
CA LEU A 63 -2.07 18.29 3.70
C LEU A 63 -2.92 17.28 4.48
N PHE A 64 -4.19 17.60 4.71
CA PHE A 64 -5.14 16.68 5.30
C PHE A 64 -5.45 15.48 4.39
N LEU A 65 -5.76 15.73 3.11
CA LEU A 65 -6.04 14.66 2.13
C LEU A 65 -4.86 13.69 1.99
N ASP A 66 -3.63 14.19 2.01
CA ASP A 66 -2.41 13.37 1.99
C ASP A 66 -2.38 12.42 3.20
N LYS A 67 -2.61 12.92 4.41
CA LYS A 67 -2.69 12.07 5.61
C LYS A 67 -3.82 11.04 5.52
N VAL A 68 -4.98 11.43 4.98
CA VAL A 68 -6.10 10.50 4.77
C VAL A 68 -5.74 9.41 3.75
N LEU A 69 -5.13 9.78 2.61
CA LEU A 69 -4.72 8.82 1.59
C LEU A 69 -3.63 7.87 2.11
N ILE A 70 -2.69 8.37 2.90
CA ILE A 70 -1.69 7.52 3.57
C ILE A 70 -2.39 6.59 4.57
N ALA A 71 -3.33 7.08 5.37
CA ALA A 71 -4.10 6.25 6.31
C ALA A 71 -4.93 5.15 5.60
N LEU A 72 -5.46 5.45 4.41
CA LEU A 72 -6.13 4.45 3.56
C LEU A 72 -5.16 3.36 3.09
N ILE A 73 -3.93 3.71 2.69
CA ILE A 73 -2.92 2.71 2.33
C ILE A 73 -2.58 1.81 3.51
N PHE A 74 -2.43 2.38 4.71
CA PHE A 74 -2.22 1.58 5.91
C PHE A 74 -3.39 0.62 6.18
N THR A 75 -4.62 1.10 6.02
CA THR A 75 -5.83 0.26 6.13
C THR A 75 -5.80 -0.88 5.12
N GLU A 76 -5.42 -0.60 3.87
CA GLU A 76 -5.38 -1.59 2.80
C GLU A 76 -4.26 -2.62 3.01
N ILE A 77 -3.08 -2.17 3.48
CA ILE A 77 -2.00 -3.09 3.84
C ILE A 77 -2.42 -3.94 5.05
N PHE A 78 -3.11 -3.37 6.04
CA PHE A 78 -3.64 -4.12 7.17
C PHE A 78 -4.62 -5.21 6.70
N TYR A 79 -5.46 -4.88 5.71
CA TYR A 79 -6.31 -5.86 5.06
C TYR A 79 -5.50 -6.97 4.37
N THR A 80 -4.41 -6.66 3.65
CA THR A 80 -3.56 -7.71 3.05
C THR A 80 -2.89 -8.60 4.09
N VAL A 81 -2.41 -8.04 5.20
CA VAL A 81 -1.80 -8.83 6.29
C VAL A 81 -2.86 -9.72 6.93
N LYS A 82 -4.06 -9.19 7.16
CA LYS A 82 -5.20 -9.97 7.67
C LYS A 82 -5.56 -11.12 6.72
N VAL A 83 -5.61 -10.87 5.41
CA VAL A 83 -5.92 -11.93 4.44
C VAL A 83 -4.81 -12.97 4.39
N ALA A 84 -3.54 -12.56 4.41
CA ALA A 84 -2.40 -13.47 4.47
C ALA A 84 -2.41 -14.36 5.73
N LEU A 85 -2.87 -13.82 6.86
CA LEU A 85 -3.02 -14.57 8.12
C LEU A 85 -4.23 -15.51 8.14
N LEU A 86 -5.36 -15.11 7.54
CA LEU A 86 -6.62 -15.86 7.62
C LEU A 86 -6.78 -16.89 6.49
N GLU A 87 -6.08 -16.73 5.38
CA GLU A 87 -6.24 -17.58 4.20
C GLU A 87 -4.94 -18.29 3.82
N GLU A 88 -4.86 -19.59 4.13
CA GLU A 88 -3.68 -20.44 3.79
C GLU A 88 -3.50 -20.70 2.28
N SER A 89 -4.47 -20.33 1.44
CA SER A 89 -4.40 -20.57 0.00
C SER A 89 -3.72 -19.40 -0.73
N ALA A 90 -2.48 -19.61 -1.16
CA ALA A 90 -1.65 -18.61 -1.88
C ALA A 90 -2.35 -17.94 -3.08
N THR A 91 -3.30 -18.62 -3.73
CA THR A 91 -4.06 -18.08 -4.86
C THR A 91 -5.09 -17.02 -4.48
N LYS A 92 -5.53 -16.95 -3.22
CA LYS A 92 -6.49 -15.93 -2.76
C LYS A 92 -5.82 -14.64 -2.31
N CYS A 93 -4.54 -14.69 -1.97
CA CYS A 93 -3.73 -13.55 -1.55
C CYS A 93 -3.36 -12.57 -2.68
N ILE A 94 -3.48 -12.96 -3.95
CA ILE A 94 -3.06 -12.13 -5.09
C ILE A 94 -4.03 -10.97 -5.35
N GLU A 95 -5.33 -11.20 -5.20
CA GLU A 95 -6.37 -10.18 -5.40
C GLU A 95 -6.22 -8.98 -4.45
N PRO A 96 -6.11 -9.16 -3.11
CA PRO A 96 -5.95 -8.03 -2.20
C PRO A 96 -4.62 -7.30 -2.39
N PHE A 97 -3.56 -7.99 -2.84
CA PHE A 97 -2.29 -7.34 -3.16
C PHE A 97 -2.40 -6.41 -4.38
N LEU A 98 -3.11 -6.83 -5.43
CA LEU A 98 -3.41 -5.98 -6.59
C LEU A 98 -4.24 -4.75 -6.20
N LEU A 99 -5.19 -4.91 -5.28
CA LEU A 99 -5.98 -3.79 -4.75
C LEU A 99 -5.10 -2.77 -4.01
N VAL A 100 -4.17 -3.21 -3.16
CA VAL A 100 -3.17 -2.31 -2.52
C VAL A 100 -2.32 -1.58 -3.56
N ALA A 101 -1.86 -2.26 -4.60
CA ALA A 101 -1.06 -1.63 -5.64
C ALA A 101 -1.86 -0.54 -6.39
N ILE A 102 -3.12 -0.82 -6.71
CA ILE A 102 -4.01 0.15 -7.35
C ILE A 102 -4.26 1.35 -6.43
N THR A 103 -4.58 1.16 -5.15
CA THR A 103 -4.82 2.26 -4.21
C THR A 103 -3.57 3.12 -3.98
N ALA A 104 -2.38 2.52 -3.93
CA ALA A 104 -1.12 3.24 -3.82
C ALA A 104 -0.84 4.14 -5.03
N LEU A 105 -1.18 3.68 -6.24
CA LEU A 105 -1.07 4.48 -7.46
C LEU A 105 -2.12 5.60 -7.53
N ILE A 106 -3.36 5.33 -7.11
CA ILE A 106 -4.41 6.36 -7.02
C ILE A 106 -3.99 7.49 -6.08
N ARG A 107 -3.36 7.19 -4.92
CA ARG A 107 -2.79 8.23 -4.06
C ARG A 107 -1.79 9.11 -4.83
N ARG A 108 -0.83 8.51 -5.53
CA ARG A 108 0.19 9.28 -6.28
C ARG A 108 -0.47 10.13 -7.36
N LEU A 109 -1.46 9.59 -8.07
CA LEU A 109 -2.23 10.32 -9.08
C LEU A 109 -2.93 11.54 -8.49
N LEU A 110 -3.60 11.41 -7.33
CA LEU A 110 -4.31 12.51 -6.68
C LEU A 110 -3.34 13.61 -6.19
N ILE A 111 -2.24 13.23 -5.55
CA ILE A 111 -1.23 14.18 -5.05
C ILE A 111 -0.56 14.91 -6.21
N LEU A 112 -0.16 14.19 -7.26
CA LEU A 112 0.50 14.77 -8.43
C LEU A 112 -0.42 15.70 -9.21
N SER A 113 -1.67 15.30 -9.45
CA SER A 113 -2.68 16.15 -10.11
C SER A 113 -2.88 17.46 -9.36
N PHE A 114 -2.90 17.38 -8.03
CA PHE A 114 -3.04 18.55 -7.19
C PHE A 114 -1.80 19.47 -7.28
N GLU A 115 -0.58 18.93 -7.15
CA GLU A 115 0.67 19.70 -7.21
C GLU A 115 0.74 20.52 -8.51
N ILE A 116 0.31 19.93 -9.63
CA ILE A 116 0.23 20.61 -10.94
C ILE A 116 -0.77 21.77 -10.88
N SER A 117 -1.95 21.59 -10.26
CA SER A 117 -3.02 22.60 -10.23
C SER A 117 -2.74 23.81 -9.32
N HIS A 118 -1.91 23.65 -8.28
CA HIS A 118 -1.71 24.68 -7.25
C HIS A 118 -0.39 25.43 -7.37
N THR A 119 0.53 24.95 -8.20
CA THR A 119 1.78 25.63 -8.43
C THR A 119 1.58 26.71 -9.49
N LYS A 120 1.55 27.98 -9.06
CA LYS A 120 1.21 29.13 -9.93
C LYS A 120 2.32 29.51 -10.92
N ASP A 121 3.58 29.17 -10.62
CA ASP A 121 4.77 29.50 -11.43
C ASP A 121 5.58 28.25 -11.77
N VAL A 122 4.98 27.29 -12.49
CA VAL A 122 5.71 26.10 -12.93
C VAL A 122 6.41 26.39 -14.27
N PRO A 123 7.73 26.18 -14.39
CA PRO A 123 8.40 26.24 -15.68
C PRO A 123 7.80 25.19 -16.62
N ILE A 124 7.61 25.55 -17.89
CA ILE A 124 6.94 24.70 -18.90
C ILE A 124 7.58 23.29 -18.99
N GLU A 125 8.89 23.21 -18.75
CA GLU A 125 9.62 21.93 -18.70
C GLU A 125 9.15 21.03 -17.55
N LYS A 126 9.00 21.56 -16.33
CA LYS A 126 8.52 20.79 -15.18
C LYS A 126 7.06 20.34 -15.38
N LEU A 127 6.22 21.18 -15.99
CA LEU A 127 4.85 20.78 -16.36
C LEU A 127 4.85 19.59 -17.33
N LYS A 128 5.70 19.61 -18.37
CA LYS A 128 5.81 18.49 -19.31
C LYS A 128 6.18 17.19 -18.60
N TYR A 129 7.19 17.22 -17.72
CA TYR A 129 7.59 16.03 -16.97
C TYR A 129 6.46 15.52 -16.05
N SER A 130 5.78 16.40 -15.33
CA SER A 130 4.66 16.01 -14.46
C SER A 130 3.46 15.44 -15.23
N LEU A 131 3.18 15.95 -16.43
CA LEU A 131 2.13 15.39 -17.31
C LEU A 131 2.49 13.99 -17.82
N ILE A 132 3.76 13.76 -18.16
CA ILE A 132 4.26 12.44 -18.57
C ILE A 132 4.17 11.46 -17.39
N GLU A 133 4.60 11.87 -16.19
CA GLU A 133 4.48 11.05 -14.99
C GLU A 133 3.01 10.69 -14.70
N LEU A 134 2.10 11.65 -14.85
CA LEU A 134 0.66 11.42 -14.64
C LEU A 134 0.09 10.41 -15.65
N LEU A 135 0.53 10.48 -16.91
CA LEU A 135 0.15 9.53 -17.95
C LEU A 135 0.70 8.13 -17.64
N GLU A 136 1.95 8.03 -17.19
CA GLU A 136 2.57 6.75 -16.80
C GLU A 136 1.82 6.09 -15.64
N ILE A 137 1.47 6.86 -14.60
CA ILE A 137 0.69 6.35 -13.47
C ILE A 137 -0.70 5.89 -13.93
N CYS A 138 -1.37 6.68 -14.78
CA CYS A 138 -2.69 6.32 -15.31
C CYS A 138 -2.63 5.03 -16.12
N PHE A 139 -1.62 4.89 -16.99
CA PHE A 139 -1.37 3.67 -17.75
C PHE A 139 -1.13 2.47 -16.84
N LEU A 140 -0.29 2.62 -15.80
CA LEU A 140 0.01 1.55 -14.86
C LEU A 140 -1.24 1.09 -14.09
N VAL A 141 -2.09 2.03 -13.67
CA VAL A 141 -3.39 1.71 -13.02
C VAL A 141 -4.26 0.88 -13.96
N LEU A 142 -4.35 1.24 -15.24
CA LEU A 142 -5.13 0.48 -16.23
C LEU A 142 -4.58 -0.94 -16.41
N VAL A 143 -3.25 -1.10 -16.49
CA VAL A 143 -2.60 -2.42 -16.59
C VAL A 143 -2.93 -3.28 -15.37
N LEU A 144 -2.85 -2.74 -14.16
CA LEU A 144 -3.20 -3.47 -12.93
C LEU A 144 -4.68 -3.84 -12.87
N LEU A 145 -5.58 -2.94 -13.31
CA LEU A 145 -7.01 -3.23 -13.41
C LEU A 145 -7.29 -4.36 -14.40
N LEU A 146 -6.64 -4.37 -15.57
CA LEU A 146 -6.75 -5.46 -16.53
C LEU A 146 -6.24 -6.78 -15.94
N GLY A 147 -5.12 -6.75 -15.22
CA GLY A 147 -4.60 -7.91 -14.49
C GLY A 147 -5.61 -8.44 -13.46
N LEU A 148 -6.24 -7.54 -12.69
CA LEU A 148 -7.28 -7.90 -11.72
C LEU A 148 -8.52 -8.51 -12.39
N ILE A 149 -8.98 -7.94 -13.51
CA ILE A 149 -10.12 -8.47 -14.28
C ILE A 149 -9.78 -9.86 -14.83
N PHE A 150 -8.58 -10.04 -15.37
CA PHE A 150 -8.13 -11.33 -15.89
C PHE A 150 -8.06 -12.38 -14.78
N LEU A 151 -7.49 -12.04 -13.62
CA LEU A 151 -7.43 -12.90 -12.44
C LEU A 151 -8.83 -13.33 -11.98
N ARG A 152 -9.78 -12.39 -11.92
CA ARG A 152 -11.18 -12.69 -11.56
C ARG A 152 -11.86 -13.59 -12.58
N LYS A 153 -11.56 -13.40 -13.88
CA LYS A 153 -12.12 -14.22 -14.96
C LYS A 153 -11.60 -15.65 -14.93
N THR A 154 -10.32 -15.87 -14.63
CA THR A 154 -9.74 -17.22 -14.53
C THR A 154 -10.23 -18.00 -13.31
N ARG A 155 -10.75 -17.32 -12.29
CA ARG A 155 -11.27 -17.93 -11.06
C ARG A 155 -12.75 -18.34 -11.12
N ARG A 156 -13.52 -17.79 -12.06
CA ARG A 156 -14.89 -18.20 -12.37
C ARG A 156 -14.89 -19.34 -13.38
#